data_AF-A0A9P9D5J9-F1
#
_entry.id   AF-A0A9P9D5J9-F1
#
_cell.length_a   1.000
_cell.length_b   1.000
_cell.length_c   1.000
_cell.angle_alpha   90.00
_cell.angle_beta   90.00
_cell.angle_gamma   90.00
#
_symmetry.space_group_name_H-M   'P 1'
#
loop_
_entity.id
_entity.type
_entity.pdbx_description
1 polymer ?
#
loop_
_entity_poly.entity_id
_entity_poly.type
_entity_poly.pdbx_seq_one_letter_code
_entity_poly.pdbx_strand_id
1 'polypeptide(L)'
;MSSSADTIGIMNRPAGATWYIRALHKESSRPQRPAQKRLMEALTAPLGDTFKDQFRRRDNAINAVSAYCVVEEGPTVRRPNTSSAYPSGRAAIGEPPAESPLHVALMSVFVKTKQERPRRCFICVSKALTLAGDDGAVQDLIHEFYTSGDLTKHLRRKHLSNLQDGYKIQCHVCDMSLDHKMHLKNHALRVHGTVP
;
A
#
# COMPACT_ATOMS: atom_id res chain seq x y z
N MET A 1 69.12 32.42 8.09
CA MET A 1 69.12 33.23 9.34
C MET A 1 67.72 33.82 9.44
N SER A 2 66.80 33.09 10.08
CA SER A 2 66.22 33.39 11.41
C SER A 2 64.87 34.11 11.21
N SER A 3 63.70 33.45 11.26
CA SER A 3 62.96 32.80 12.38
C SER A 3 62.07 33.77 13.20
N SER A 4 60.78 33.40 13.26
CA SER A 4 59.78 33.65 14.33
C SER A 4 59.22 35.08 14.49
N ALA A 5 57.94 35.33 14.85
CA ALA A 5 56.86 34.49 15.36
C ALA A 5 55.48 35.16 15.15
N ASP A 6 54.45 34.35 15.38
CA ASP A 6 53.00 34.55 15.39
C ASP A 6 52.46 35.84 16.03
N THR A 7 51.27 36.27 15.56
CA THR A 7 50.18 36.68 16.48
C THR A 7 48.82 36.38 15.85
N ILE A 8 48.05 35.61 16.62
CA ILE A 8 46.66 35.21 16.43
C ILE A 8 45.73 36.42 16.57
N GLY A 9 44.83 36.61 15.58
CA GLY A 9 43.70 37.54 15.65
C GLY A 9 42.39 36.80 15.35
N ILE A 10 41.81 36.20 16.39
CA ILE A 10 40.43 35.70 16.41
C ILE A 10 39.49 36.90 16.52
N MET A 11 38.50 37.00 15.64
CA MET A 11 37.18 37.68 15.75
C MET A 11 36.63 37.77 14.32
N ASN A 12 35.38 37.48 13.95
CA ASN A 12 34.18 37.11 14.67
C ASN A 12 33.23 36.45 13.65
N ARG A 13 32.47 35.47 14.10
CA ARG A 13 31.52 34.67 13.31
C ARG A 13 30.21 35.44 13.13
N PRO A 14 29.64 35.61 11.92
CA PRO A 14 28.22 35.87 11.79
C PRO A 14 27.49 34.53 11.80
N ALA A 15 26.66 34.37 12.82
CA ALA A 15 25.64 33.35 12.89
C ALA A 15 24.54 33.62 11.84
N GLY A 16 24.00 32.55 11.27
CA GLY A 16 22.59 32.54 10.91
C GLY A 16 22.26 32.66 9.42
N ALA A 17 21.17 31.96 9.11
CA ALA A 17 20.32 32.05 7.93
C ALA A 17 20.71 31.12 6.77
N THR A 18 20.32 29.84 6.78
CA THR A 18 18.97 29.37 6.38
C THR A 18 18.53 29.79 4.96
N TRP A 19 19.47 30.05 4.03
CA TRP A 19 19.09 30.30 2.63
C TRP A 19 19.01 29.02 1.77
N TYR A 20 19.50 27.87 2.26
CA TYR A 20 19.57 26.64 1.45
C TYR A 20 18.34 25.71 1.52
N ILE A 21 17.37 25.93 2.44
CA ILE A 21 16.19 25.06 2.57
C ILE A 21 14.89 25.72 2.04
N ARG A 22 14.89 27.03 1.78
CA ARG A 22 13.69 27.74 1.30
C ARG A 22 13.48 27.70 -0.22
N ALA A 23 14.32 26.99 -0.97
CA ALA A 23 14.33 26.99 -2.43
C ALA A 23 13.93 25.66 -3.09
N LEU A 24 13.23 24.77 -2.39
CA LEU A 24 12.63 23.54 -2.97
C LEU A 24 11.11 23.46 -2.79
N HIS A 25 10.44 24.60 -2.68
CA HIS A 25 9.00 24.72 -2.90
C HIS A 25 8.73 25.64 -4.09
N LYS A 26 9.46 25.42 -5.20
CA LYS A 26 9.10 26.05 -6.46
C LYS A 26 7.93 25.26 -7.05
N GLU A 27 6.73 25.74 -6.70
CA GLU A 27 5.44 25.53 -7.33
C GLU A 27 5.55 24.90 -8.74
N SER A 28 5.50 23.57 -8.80
CA SER A 28 5.08 22.82 -9.99
C SER A 28 3.71 22.18 -9.75
N SER A 29 3.02 22.62 -8.70
CA SER A 29 1.68 22.17 -8.37
C SER A 29 0.71 22.89 -9.29
N ARG A 30 -0.01 22.14 -10.11
CA ARG A 30 -1.25 22.65 -10.70
C ARG A 30 -2.10 23.24 -9.57
N PRO A 31 -2.87 24.31 -9.81
CA PRO A 31 -3.76 24.82 -8.79
C PRO A 31 -4.68 23.69 -8.33
N GLN A 32 -4.52 23.25 -7.08
CA GLN A 32 -5.33 22.19 -6.51
C GLN A 32 -6.77 22.70 -6.41
N ARG A 33 -7.72 21.91 -6.92
CA ARG A 33 -9.14 22.23 -6.78
C ARG A 33 -9.53 22.20 -5.30
N PRO A 34 -10.57 22.93 -4.86
CA PRO A 34 -10.89 23.06 -3.44
C PRO A 34 -11.06 21.72 -2.69
N ALA A 35 -11.66 20.72 -3.33
CA ALA A 35 -11.80 19.39 -2.74
C ALA A 35 -10.46 18.64 -2.62
N GLN A 36 -9.60 18.75 -3.63
CA GLN A 36 -8.27 18.14 -3.65
C GLN A 36 -7.36 18.75 -2.57
N LYS A 37 -7.42 20.07 -2.40
CA LYS A 37 -6.70 20.77 -1.33
C LYS A 37 -7.13 20.29 0.05
N ARG A 38 -8.44 20.22 0.30
CA ARG A 38 -9.00 19.71 1.56
C ARG A 38 -8.59 18.26 1.84
N LEU A 39 -8.60 17.42 0.81
CA LEU A 39 -8.13 16.04 0.93
C LEU A 39 -6.65 15.99 1.34
N MET A 40 -5.80 16.74 0.64
CA MET A 40 -4.36 16.78 0.93
C MET A 40 -4.07 17.32 2.32
N GLU A 41 -4.72 18.41 2.73
CA GLU A 41 -4.60 18.95 4.08
C GLU A 41 -5.00 17.93 5.16
N ALA A 42 -6.11 17.20 4.97
CA ALA A 42 -6.57 16.22 5.95
C ALA A 42 -5.66 14.99 6.04
N LEU A 43 -5.15 14.49 4.91
CA LEU A 43 -4.25 13.32 4.88
C LEU A 43 -2.86 13.64 5.42
N THR A 44 -2.35 14.85 5.17
CA THR A 44 -1.02 15.30 5.58
C THR A 44 -1.02 16.03 6.93
N ALA A 45 -2.16 16.13 7.62
CA ALA A 45 -2.25 16.77 8.93
C ALA A 45 -1.25 16.13 9.92
N PRO A 46 -0.59 16.92 10.78
CA PRO A 46 0.35 16.39 11.77
C PRO A 46 -0.36 15.50 12.79
N LEU A 47 0.39 14.60 13.42
CA LEU A 47 -0.12 13.79 14.53
C LEU A 47 -0.36 14.70 15.75
N GLY A 48 -1.45 14.44 16.47
CA GLY A 48 -1.74 15.13 17.73
C GLY A 48 -1.12 14.40 18.92
N ASP A 49 -0.77 15.14 19.97
CA ASP A 49 -0.14 14.58 21.19
C ASP A 49 -1.15 13.88 22.12
N THR A 50 -2.45 13.99 21.82
CA THR A 50 -3.51 13.34 22.59
C THR A 50 -4.31 12.36 21.75
N PHE A 51 -4.84 11.33 22.41
CA PHE A 51 -5.76 10.38 21.80
C PHE A 51 -6.96 11.08 21.13
N LYS A 52 -7.54 12.09 21.79
CA LYS A 52 -8.67 12.85 21.26
C LYS A 52 -8.32 13.59 19.96
N ASP A 53 -7.11 14.15 19.88
CA ASP A 53 -6.64 14.82 18.67
C ASP A 53 -6.41 13.85 17.53
N GLN A 54 -5.89 12.66 17.83
CA GLN A 54 -5.72 11.61 16.83
C GLN A 54 -7.06 11.10 16.29
N PHE A 55 -8.08 10.96 17.15
CA PHE A 55 -9.44 10.60 16.72
C PHE A 55 -10.02 11.66 15.79
N ARG A 56 -9.95 12.93 16.20
CA ARG A 56 -10.41 14.05 15.37
C ARG A 56 -9.68 14.12 14.03
N ARG A 57 -8.35 13.92 14.01
CA ARG A 57 -7.56 13.85 12.78
C ARG A 57 -8.05 12.73 11.86
N ARG A 58 -8.29 11.54 12.41
CA ARG A 58 -8.78 10.37 11.66
C ARG A 58 -10.17 10.64 11.07
N ASP A 59 -11.08 11.18 11.87
CA ASP A 59 -12.44 11.47 11.43
C ASP A 59 -12.45 12.54 10.32
N ASN A 60 -11.60 13.57 10.46
CA ASN A 60 -11.40 14.59 9.42
C ASN A 60 -10.85 13.99 8.11
N ALA A 61 -9.88 13.09 8.18
CA ALA A 61 -9.35 12.39 7.02
C ALA A 61 -10.41 11.52 6.33
N ILE A 62 -11.20 10.77 7.10
CA ILE A 62 -12.31 9.95 6.57
C ILE A 62 -13.34 10.82 5.86
N ASN A 63 -13.76 11.92 6.49
CA ASN A 63 -14.72 12.85 5.91
C ASN A 63 -14.18 13.51 4.63
N ALA A 64 -12.90 13.88 4.61
CA ALA A 64 -12.27 14.47 3.44
C ALA A 64 -12.17 13.48 2.26
N VAL A 65 -11.83 12.21 2.54
CA VAL A 65 -11.84 11.14 1.52
C VAL A 65 -13.25 10.93 0.99
N SER A 66 -14.24 10.77 1.87
CA SER A 66 -15.64 10.57 1.48
C SER A 66 -16.17 11.71 0.62
N ALA A 67 -15.90 12.95 1.01
CA ALA A 67 -16.30 14.13 0.25
C ALA A 67 -15.57 14.25 -1.10
N TYR A 68 -14.35 13.75 -1.20
CA TYR A 68 -13.58 13.78 -2.45
C TYR A 68 -14.01 12.68 -3.44
N CYS A 69 -14.48 11.52 -2.96
CA CYS A 69 -14.87 10.40 -3.82
C CYS A 69 -15.94 10.74 -4.87
N VAL A 70 -16.77 11.77 -4.63
CA VAL A 70 -17.81 12.22 -5.57
C VAL A 70 -17.33 13.30 -6.54
N VAL A 71 -16.07 13.70 -6.46
CA VAL A 71 -15.49 14.79 -7.26
C VAL A 71 -14.91 14.24 -8.55
N GLU A 72 -15.44 14.67 -9.69
CA GLU A 72 -14.84 14.41 -10.99
C GLU A 72 -13.64 15.34 -11.23
N GLU A 73 -12.43 14.78 -11.14
CA GLU A 73 -11.24 15.47 -11.61
C GLU A 73 -11.19 15.38 -13.14
N GLY A 74 -11.37 16.54 -13.80
CA GLY A 74 -11.29 16.63 -15.26
C GLY A 74 -9.92 16.17 -15.81
N PRO A 75 -9.76 16.15 -17.15
CA PRO A 75 -8.60 15.56 -17.80
C PRO A 75 -7.28 16.08 -17.22
N THR A 76 -6.49 15.18 -16.63
CA THR A 76 -5.13 15.52 -16.24
C THR A 76 -4.30 15.60 -17.52
N VAL A 77 -3.82 16.80 -17.86
CA VAL A 77 -2.87 16.94 -18.97
C VAL A 77 -1.69 16.04 -18.67
N ARG A 78 -1.42 15.00 -19.46
CA ARG A 78 -0.19 14.23 -19.31
C ARG A 78 0.95 15.16 -19.71
N ARG A 79 1.89 15.40 -18.79
CA ARG A 79 3.15 16.05 -19.16
C ARG A 79 3.83 15.13 -20.17
N PRO A 80 4.27 15.59 -21.35
CA PRO A 80 4.95 14.72 -22.30
C PRO A 80 6.24 14.20 -21.66
N ASN A 81 6.25 12.92 -21.28
CA ASN A 81 7.49 12.21 -21.05
C ASN A 81 8.01 11.82 -22.43
N THR A 82 9.04 12.51 -22.90
CA THR A 82 9.84 12.12 -24.06
C THR A 82 10.69 10.91 -23.66
N SER A 83 10.11 9.72 -23.67
CA SER A 83 10.89 8.48 -23.76
C SER A 83 9.99 7.27 -24.09
N SER A 84 10.22 6.77 -25.30
CA SER A 84 10.07 5.39 -25.75
C SER A 84 8.68 4.85 -26.06
N ALA A 85 8.58 4.39 -27.31
CA ALA A 85 7.42 3.90 -28.02
C ALA A 85 6.76 2.68 -27.37
N TYR A 86 5.43 2.74 -27.20
CA TYR A 86 4.53 1.59 -27.31
C TYR A 86 3.24 2.04 -28.02
N PRO A 87 2.61 1.20 -28.87
CA PRO A 87 1.49 1.64 -29.70
C PRO A 87 0.25 1.90 -28.84
N SER A 88 -0.21 3.13 -28.85
CA SER A 88 -1.46 3.54 -28.22
C SER A 88 -2.64 3.02 -29.03
N GLY A 89 -3.18 1.87 -28.65
CA GLY A 89 -4.53 1.47 -29.04
C GLY A 89 -5.54 2.42 -28.40
N ARG A 90 -6.16 3.27 -29.21
CA ARG A 90 -7.34 4.04 -28.81
C ARG A 90 -8.50 3.06 -28.68
N ALA A 91 -9.14 3.00 -27.51
CA ALA A 91 -10.49 2.46 -27.37
C ALA A 91 -11.34 3.47 -26.59
N ALA A 92 -12.56 3.60 -27.07
CA ALA A 92 -13.56 4.58 -26.68
C ALA A 92 -14.12 4.34 -25.27
N ILE A 93 -14.84 5.35 -24.80
CA ILE A 93 -15.66 5.41 -23.59
C ILE A 93 -16.52 4.13 -23.46
N GLY A 94 -16.35 3.41 -22.35
CA GLY A 94 -17.15 2.25 -21.96
C GLY A 94 -16.31 1.27 -21.13
N GLU A 95 -16.81 0.95 -19.92
CA GLU A 95 -16.22 0.07 -18.88
C GLU A 95 -15.25 0.75 -17.89
N PRO A 96 -15.47 0.64 -16.56
CA PRO A 96 -14.43 0.92 -15.57
C PRO A 96 -13.22 0.01 -15.86
N PRO A 97 -11.99 0.42 -15.50
CA PRO A 97 -10.82 -0.43 -15.68
C PRO A 97 -11.12 -1.82 -15.10
N ALA A 98 -11.02 -2.86 -15.91
CA ALA A 98 -11.16 -4.23 -15.43
C ALA A 98 -10.25 -4.38 -14.20
N GLU A 99 -10.85 -4.62 -13.04
CA GLU A 99 -10.09 -4.80 -11.80
C GLU A 99 -9.01 -5.85 -12.07
N SER A 100 -7.75 -5.55 -11.70
CA SER A 100 -6.66 -6.46 -12.02
C SER A 100 -6.97 -7.85 -11.45
N PRO A 101 -6.65 -8.95 -12.16
CA PRO A 101 -6.96 -10.30 -11.67
C PRO A 101 -6.43 -10.54 -10.24
N LEU A 102 -5.29 -9.94 -9.92
CA LEU A 102 -4.67 -9.94 -8.60
C LEU A 102 -5.54 -9.19 -7.55
N HIS A 103 -6.11 -8.04 -7.91
CA HIS A 103 -7.00 -7.29 -7.03
C HIS A 103 -8.30 -8.06 -6.75
N VAL A 104 -8.92 -8.63 -7.78
CA VAL A 104 -10.10 -9.49 -7.64
C VAL A 104 -9.79 -10.69 -6.74
N ALA A 105 -8.64 -11.32 -6.94
CA ALA A 105 -8.20 -12.43 -6.12
C ALA A 105 -8.00 -12.03 -4.66
N LEU A 106 -7.36 -10.88 -4.41
CA LEU A 106 -7.16 -10.31 -3.07
C LEU A 106 -8.48 -10.05 -2.35
N MET A 107 -9.48 -9.48 -3.04
CA MET A 107 -10.78 -9.24 -2.42
C MET A 107 -11.53 -10.54 -2.13
N SER A 108 -11.39 -11.55 -2.99
CA SER A 108 -12.14 -12.82 -2.86
C SER A 108 -11.69 -13.73 -1.71
N VAL A 109 -10.54 -13.47 -1.09
CA VAL A 109 -10.05 -14.28 0.04
C VAL A 109 -10.57 -13.79 1.40
N PHE A 110 -11.24 -12.64 1.45
CA PHE A 110 -11.90 -12.16 2.65
C PHE A 110 -13.36 -12.60 2.69
N VAL A 111 -13.82 -13.02 3.86
CA VAL A 111 -15.24 -13.37 4.06
C VAL A 111 -15.98 -12.23 4.76
N LYS A 112 -17.19 -11.94 4.32
CA LYS A 112 -18.08 -10.95 4.95
C LYS A 112 -18.95 -11.58 6.02
N THR A 113 -19.29 -12.86 5.84
CA THR A 113 -20.12 -13.63 6.76
C THR A 113 -19.43 -14.93 7.18
N LYS A 114 -19.89 -15.55 8.28
CA LYS A 114 -19.29 -16.80 8.80
C LYS A 114 -19.57 -18.03 7.92
N GLN A 115 -20.52 -17.92 7.01
CA GLN A 115 -21.00 -19.00 6.14
C GLN A 115 -20.26 -19.02 4.80
N GLU A 116 -19.67 -17.91 4.39
CA GLU A 116 -18.87 -17.83 3.17
C GLU A 116 -17.65 -18.73 3.24
N ARG A 117 -17.39 -19.41 2.12
CA ARG A 117 -16.24 -20.30 1.95
C ARG A 117 -15.53 -19.89 0.67
N PRO A 118 -14.37 -19.22 0.74
CA PRO A 118 -13.67 -18.82 -0.47
C PRO A 118 -13.13 -20.03 -1.22
N ARG A 119 -12.74 -19.78 -2.46
CA ARG A 119 -12.14 -20.77 -3.36
C ARG A 119 -10.72 -20.41 -3.78
N ARG A 120 -10.13 -19.33 -3.26
CA ARG A 120 -8.73 -18.97 -3.48
C ARG A 120 -7.93 -19.15 -2.19
N CYS A 121 -6.65 -19.53 -2.32
CA CYS A 121 -5.77 -19.68 -1.16
C CYS A 121 -5.17 -18.32 -0.78
N PHE A 122 -5.52 -17.81 0.40
CA PHE A 122 -5.00 -16.52 0.90
C PHE A 122 -3.47 -16.48 1.02
N ILE A 123 -2.81 -17.63 1.21
CA ILE A 123 -1.34 -17.72 1.24
C ILE A 123 -0.75 -17.65 -0.18
N CYS A 124 -1.36 -18.34 -1.16
CA CYS A 124 -0.93 -18.23 -2.56
C CYS A 124 -1.15 -16.82 -3.10
N VAL A 125 -2.32 -16.23 -2.82
CA VAL A 125 -2.62 -14.83 -3.16
C VAL A 125 -1.61 -13.89 -2.49
N SER A 126 -1.32 -14.08 -1.19
CA SER A 126 -0.26 -13.32 -0.50
C SER A 126 1.08 -13.40 -1.23
N LYS A 127 1.49 -14.58 -1.68
CA LYS A 127 2.71 -14.77 -2.45
C LYS A 127 2.65 -14.03 -3.79
N ALA A 128 1.52 -14.08 -4.48
CA ALA A 128 1.34 -13.36 -5.75
C ALA A 128 1.52 -11.84 -5.61
N LEU A 129 1.10 -11.25 -4.47
CA LEU A 129 1.33 -9.83 -4.17
C LEU A 129 2.81 -9.45 -4.06
N THR A 130 3.67 -10.43 -3.73
CA THR A 130 5.12 -10.20 -3.59
C THR A 130 5.89 -10.38 -4.90
N LEU A 131 5.23 -10.90 -5.95
CA LEU A 131 5.82 -11.06 -7.26
C LEU A 131 5.61 -9.79 -8.11
N ALA A 132 6.51 -9.54 -9.05
CA ALA A 132 6.32 -8.49 -10.05
C ALA A 132 5.12 -8.85 -10.93
N GLY A 133 4.28 -7.87 -11.27
CA GLY A 133 2.95 -8.06 -11.88
C GLY A 133 2.90 -8.73 -13.27
N ASP A 134 4.04 -9.07 -13.86
CA ASP A 134 4.15 -9.73 -15.17
C ASP A 134 4.81 -11.13 -15.08
N ASP A 135 4.94 -11.67 -13.86
CA ASP A 135 5.39 -13.04 -13.65
C ASP A 135 4.24 -14.02 -13.97
N GLY A 136 4.47 -14.93 -14.92
CA GLY A 136 3.52 -15.98 -15.28
C GLY A 136 3.04 -16.81 -14.08
N ALA A 137 3.83 -16.87 -12.99
CA ALA A 137 3.45 -17.54 -11.75
C ALA A 137 2.28 -16.87 -11.01
N VAL A 138 1.96 -15.60 -11.29
CA VAL A 138 0.85 -14.89 -10.62
C VAL A 138 -0.48 -15.60 -10.89
N GLN A 139 -0.75 -16.01 -12.14
CA GLN A 139 -2.00 -16.69 -12.50
C GLN A 139 -2.17 -18.03 -11.78
N ASP A 140 -1.09 -18.82 -11.70
CA ASP A 140 -1.08 -20.09 -10.98
C ASP A 140 -1.33 -19.91 -9.48
N LEU A 141 -0.94 -18.78 -8.90
CA LEU A 141 -1.14 -18.49 -7.47
C LEU A 141 -2.53 -17.96 -7.15
N ILE A 142 -3.17 -17.24 -8.08
CA ILE A 142 -4.49 -16.62 -7.87
C ILE A 142 -5.66 -17.45 -8.41
N HIS A 143 -5.41 -18.64 -8.94
CA HIS A 143 -6.47 -19.50 -9.47
C HIS A 143 -7.52 -19.88 -8.40
N GLU A 144 -8.74 -20.13 -8.85
CA GLU A 144 -9.80 -20.69 -8.00
C GLU A 144 -9.75 -22.22 -7.99
N PHE A 145 -9.88 -22.80 -6.80
CA PHE A 145 -10.17 -24.21 -6.63
C PHE A 145 -11.62 -24.50 -7.02
N TYR A 146 -11.89 -25.71 -7.52
CA TYR A 146 -13.24 -26.14 -7.89
C TYR A 146 -14.21 -26.08 -6.70
N THR A 147 -13.77 -26.54 -5.52
CA THR A 147 -14.53 -26.44 -4.26
C THR A 147 -13.69 -25.85 -3.13
N SER A 148 -14.35 -25.29 -2.12
CA SER A 148 -13.69 -24.89 -0.86
C SER A 148 -13.07 -26.07 -0.11
N GLY A 149 -13.56 -27.29 -0.35
CA GLY A 149 -12.95 -28.53 0.16
C GLY A 149 -11.59 -28.81 -0.48
N ASP A 150 -11.43 -28.53 -1.77
CA ASP A 150 -10.15 -28.69 -2.47
C ASP A 150 -9.14 -27.61 -2.06
N LEU A 151 -9.62 -26.37 -1.85
CA LEU A 151 -8.83 -25.33 -1.20
C LEU A 151 -8.32 -25.77 0.19
N THR A 152 -9.20 -26.37 1.00
CA THR A 152 -8.84 -26.89 2.32
C THR A 152 -7.75 -27.95 2.24
N LYS A 153 -7.88 -28.91 1.32
CA LYS A 153 -6.85 -29.94 1.07
C LYS A 153 -5.53 -29.31 0.63
N HIS A 154 -5.59 -28.32 -0.26
CA HIS A 154 -4.42 -27.59 -0.73
C HIS A 154 -3.71 -26.89 0.43
N LEU A 155 -4.44 -26.12 1.25
CA LEU A 155 -3.90 -25.41 2.41
C LEU A 155 -3.17 -26.37 3.35
N ARG A 156 -3.80 -27.52 3.66
CA ARG A 156 -3.21 -28.56 4.52
C ARG A 156 -1.91 -29.13 3.95
N ARG A 157 -1.90 -29.53 2.68
CA ARG A 157 -0.80 -30.27 2.03
C ARG A 157 0.36 -29.40 1.54
N LYS A 158 0.10 -28.13 1.21
CA LYS A 158 1.11 -27.24 0.64
C LYS A 158 1.66 -26.25 1.66
N HIS A 159 0.82 -25.76 2.56
CA HIS A 159 1.23 -24.71 3.50
C HIS A 159 1.32 -25.20 4.94
N LEU A 160 0.38 -26.03 5.43
CA LEU A 160 0.39 -26.45 6.84
C LEU A 160 1.32 -27.64 7.13
N SER A 161 1.52 -28.57 6.19
CA SER A 161 2.40 -29.73 6.37
C SER A 161 3.87 -29.37 6.26
N ASN A 162 4.21 -28.35 5.48
CA ASN A 162 5.58 -27.90 5.24
C ASN A 162 6.01 -26.79 6.21
N LEU A 163 5.13 -26.41 7.13
CA LEU A 163 5.40 -25.38 8.10
C LEU A 163 6.29 -25.95 9.21
N GLN A 164 7.51 -25.44 9.29
CA GLN A 164 8.48 -25.79 10.33
C GLN A 164 8.13 -25.09 11.65
N ASP A 165 8.28 -25.80 12.76
CA ASP A 165 8.05 -25.22 14.09
C ASP A 165 9.07 -24.11 14.38
N GLY A 166 8.58 -22.98 14.88
CA GLY A 166 9.39 -21.79 15.20
C GLY A 166 9.51 -20.75 14.08
N TYR A 167 8.99 -21.00 12.88
CA TYR A 167 8.94 -19.98 11.82
C TYR A 167 7.72 -19.07 11.99
N LYS A 168 7.97 -17.75 11.95
CA LYS A 168 6.90 -16.75 11.88
C LYS A 168 6.21 -16.86 10.53
N ILE A 169 4.91 -17.13 10.55
CA ILE A 169 4.09 -17.15 9.35
C ILE A 169 3.58 -15.73 9.11
N GLN A 170 3.71 -15.21 7.90
CA GLN A 170 3.12 -13.92 7.53
C GLN A 170 1.89 -14.12 6.65
N CYS A 171 0.82 -13.39 6.97
CA CYS A 171 -0.29 -13.19 6.06
C CYS A 171 -0.13 -11.80 5.43
N HIS A 172 0.41 -11.72 4.22
CA HIS A 172 0.61 -10.43 3.53
C HIS A 172 -0.71 -9.79 3.08
N VAL A 173 -1.75 -10.59 2.90
CA VAL A 173 -3.11 -10.09 2.66
C VAL A 173 -3.62 -9.28 3.86
N CYS A 174 -3.26 -9.66 5.10
CA CYS A 174 -3.68 -8.97 6.33
C CYS A 174 -2.56 -8.14 6.98
N ASP A 175 -1.38 -8.11 6.37
CA ASP A 175 -0.15 -7.50 6.89
C ASP A 175 0.14 -7.83 8.37
N MET A 176 0.07 -9.12 8.73
CA MET A 176 0.32 -9.56 10.11
C MET A 176 1.15 -10.84 10.22
N SER A 177 1.92 -10.95 11.30
CA SER A 177 2.68 -12.15 11.66
C SER A 177 1.89 -13.05 12.62
N LEU A 178 2.02 -14.36 12.45
CA LEU A 178 1.38 -15.41 13.22
C LEU A 178 2.46 -16.37 13.73
N ASP A 179 2.62 -16.47 15.05
CA ASP A 179 3.76 -17.16 15.65
C ASP A 179 3.65 -18.69 15.65
N HIS A 180 2.41 -19.21 15.63
CA HIS A 180 2.15 -20.64 15.75
C HIS A 180 1.18 -21.14 14.69
N LYS A 181 1.32 -22.42 14.34
CA LYS A 181 0.40 -23.13 13.44
C LYS A 181 -1.06 -23.02 13.90
N MET A 182 -1.32 -23.03 15.20
CA MET A 182 -2.66 -22.83 15.75
C MET A 182 -3.20 -21.42 15.46
N HIS A 183 -2.37 -20.38 15.57
CA HIS A 183 -2.75 -19.01 15.25
C HIS A 183 -3.08 -18.87 13.76
N LEU A 184 -2.29 -19.50 12.88
CA LEU A 184 -2.58 -19.56 11.45
C LEU A 184 -3.92 -20.24 11.17
N LYS A 185 -4.21 -21.37 11.81
CA LYS A 185 -5.49 -22.06 11.61
C LYS A 185 -6.68 -21.21 12.04
N ASN A 186 -6.58 -20.58 13.19
CA ASN A 186 -7.62 -19.68 13.71
C ASN A 186 -7.79 -18.44 12.81
N HIS A 187 -6.69 -17.86 12.32
CA HIS A 187 -6.70 -16.74 11.39
C HIS A 187 -7.37 -17.13 10.06
N ALA A 188 -6.98 -18.26 9.47
CA ALA A 188 -7.57 -18.79 8.23
C ALA A 188 -9.10 -18.98 8.34
N LEU A 189 -9.57 -19.47 9.49
CA LEU A 189 -11.00 -19.65 9.72
C LEU A 189 -11.73 -18.32 9.93
N ARG A 190 -11.20 -17.42 10.77
CA ARG A 190 -11.91 -16.21 11.20
C ARG A 190 -11.86 -15.08 10.18
N VAL A 191 -10.77 -14.93 9.46
CA VAL A 191 -10.53 -13.83 8.51
C VAL A 191 -10.80 -14.28 7.08
N HIS A 192 -10.42 -15.52 6.76
CA HIS A 192 -10.49 -16.05 5.39
C HIS A 192 -11.50 -17.19 5.23
N GLY A 193 -12.35 -17.47 6.22
CA GLY A 193 -13.42 -18.49 6.14
C GLY A 193 -12.98 -19.91 5.75
N THR A 194 -11.69 -20.20 5.77
CA THR A 194 -11.12 -21.47 5.30
C THR A 194 -10.98 -22.40 6.49
N VAL A 195 -11.57 -23.61 6.42
CA VAL A 195 -11.49 -24.60 7.51
C VAL A 195 -10.23 -25.45 7.34
N PRO A 196 -9.16 -25.24 8.10
CA PRO A 196 -7.87 -25.86 7.82
C PRO A 196 -7.70 -27.25 8.41
#